data_AF-A0A2U3GT02-F1
#
_entry.id   AF-A0A2U3GT02-F1
#
_cell.length_a   1.000
_cell.length_b   1.000
_cell.length_c   1.000
_cell.angle_alpha   90.00
_cell.angle_beta   90.00
_cell.angle_gamma   90.00
#
_symmetry.space_group_name_H-M   'P 1'
#
loop_
_entity.id
_entity.type
_entity.pdbx_description
1 polymer ?
#
loop_
_entity_poly.entity_id
_entity_poly.type
_entity_poly.pdbx_seq_one_letter_code
_entity_poly.pdbx_strand_id
1 'polypeptide(L)'
;MPGRILTADGLSARTERSERLADLTAAAGAGTYLCGTGGMTYLDPAPFTARGIAVAPFLPPAAGIWASARRVTALWALAHLGPAGLAARLRALAGGPDSLAAAA
;
A
#
# COMPACT_ATOMS: atom_id res chain seq x y z
N MET A 1 11.89 5.73 -12.15
CA MET A 1 10.82 6.74 -12.26
C MET A 1 10.29 7.02 -10.87
N PRO A 2 10.02 8.28 -10.51
CA PRO A 2 9.40 8.59 -9.22
C PRO A 2 7.99 8.00 -9.15
N GLY A 3 7.58 7.57 -7.96
CA GLY A 3 6.21 7.09 -7.72
C GLY A 3 5.19 8.24 -7.89
N ARG A 4 3.98 7.92 -8.35
CA ARG A 4 2.89 8.88 -8.49
C ARG A 4 1.76 8.54 -7.53
N ILE A 5 1.33 9.53 -6.73
CA ILE A 5 0.13 9.42 -5.91
C ILE A 5 -1.08 9.69 -6.80
N LEU A 6 -2.08 8.82 -6.73
CA LEU A 6 -3.36 8.98 -7.40
C LEU A 6 -4.43 9.27 -6.36
N THR A 7 -5.28 10.26 -6.63
CA THR A 7 -6.46 10.54 -5.80
C THR A 7 -7.67 9.81 -6.39
N ALA A 8 -8.53 9.30 -5.51
CA ALA A 8 -9.70 8.51 -5.88
C ALA A 8 -10.92 9.38 -6.24
N ASP A 9 -10.73 10.68 -6.51
CA ASP A 9 -11.81 11.67 -6.57
C ASP A 9 -12.80 11.42 -7.72
N GLY A 10 -12.36 10.72 -8.77
CA GLY A 10 -13.21 10.31 -9.90
C GLY A 10 -13.88 8.94 -9.74
N LEU A 11 -13.63 8.22 -8.65
CA LEU A 11 -14.19 6.89 -8.41
C LEU A 11 -15.51 6.99 -7.64
N SER A 12 -16.51 6.25 -8.10
CA SER A 12 -17.76 6.10 -7.36
C SER A 12 -17.50 5.43 -6.02
N ALA A 13 -18.05 5.98 -4.93
CA ALA A 13 -17.99 5.33 -3.63
C ALA A 13 -18.77 4.00 -3.64
N ARG A 14 -18.06 2.87 -3.66
CA ARG A 14 -18.69 1.55 -3.52
C ARG A 14 -18.85 1.18 -2.05
N THR A 15 -19.94 0.52 -1.70
CA THR A 15 -20.16 -0.11 -0.39
C THR A 15 -19.33 -1.39 -0.26
N GLU A 16 -19.20 -2.16 -1.34
CA GLU A 16 -18.47 -3.42 -1.33
C GLU A 16 -16.96 -3.25 -1.43
N ARG A 17 -16.24 -3.98 -0.57
CA ARG A 17 -14.78 -3.86 -0.41
C ARG A 17 -14.03 -4.26 -1.68
N SER A 18 -14.36 -5.42 -2.24
CA SER A 18 -13.67 -5.99 -3.40
C SER A 18 -13.86 -5.11 -4.64
N GLU A 19 -15.04 -4.51 -4.81
CA GLU A 19 -15.29 -3.56 -5.90
C GLU A 19 -14.43 -2.31 -5.77
N ARG A 20 -14.35 -1.70 -4.58
CA ARG A 20 -13.46 -0.54 -4.37
C ARG A 20 -12.01 -0.88 -4.69
N LEU A 21 -11.53 -2.04 -4.27
CA LEU A 21 -10.15 -2.46 -4.53
C LEU A 21 -9.89 -2.71 -6.02
N ALA A 22 -10.85 -3.30 -6.72
CA ALA A 22 -10.76 -3.50 -8.17
C ALA A 22 -10.77 -2.15 -8.92
N ASP A 23 -11.61 -1.20 -8.50
CA ASP A 23 -11.65 0.17 -9.05
C ASP A 23 -10.32 0.91 -8.83
N LEU A 24 -9.74 0.84 -7.62
CA LEU A 24 -8.44 1.44 -7.32
C LEU A 24 -7.30 0.80 -8.11
N THR A 25 -7.32 -0.52 -8.28
CA THR A 25 -6.29 -1.24 -9.05
C THR A 25 -6.35 -0.86 -10.53
N ALA A 26 -7.57 -0.75 -11.09
CA ALA A 26 -7.77 -0.27 -12.45
C ALA A 26 -7.33 1.19 -12.62
N ALA A 27 -7.67 2.07 -11.67
CA ALA A 27 -7.26 3.49 -11.69
C ALA A 27 -5.74 3.65 -11.62
N ALA A 28 -5.04 2.72 -10.96
CA ALA A 28 -3.59 2.65 -10.95
C ALA A 28 -2.98 2.13 -12.26
N GLY A 29 -3.80 1.63 -13.19
CA GLY A 29 -3.34 0.98 -14.43
C GLY A 29 -2.68 -0.38 -14.19
N ALA A 30 -2.95 -1.02 -13.06
CA ALA A 30 -2.34 -2.30 -12.70
C ALA A 30 -3.17 -3.47 -13.23
N GLY A 31 -2.50 -4.45 -13.84
CA GLY A 31 -3.11 -5.72 -14.27
C GLY A 31 -3.22 -6.77 -13.16
N THR A 32 -2.62 -6.51 -11.99
CA THR A 32 -2.60 -7.46 -10.87
C THR A 32 -2.81 -6.73 -9.55
N TYR A 33 -3.75 -7.24 -8.75
CA TYR A 33 -3.92 -6.87 -7.35
C TYR A 33 -3.14 -7.85 -6.46
N LEU A 34 -2.16 -7.33 -5.71
CA LEU A 34 -1.42 -8.11 -4.71
C LEU A 34 -2.21 -8.12 -3.40
N CYS A 35 -2.63 -9.31 -2.97
CA CYS A 35 -3.40 -9.49 -1.76
C CYS A 35 -2.59 -10.25 -0.72
N GLY A 36 -2.50 -9.74 0.51
CA GLY A 36 -1.91 -10.52 1.61
C GLY A 36 -2.68 -11.82 1.85
N THR A 37 -2.01 -12.84 2.40
CA THR A 37 -2.61 -14.16 2.64
C THR A 37 -3.90 -14.11 3.47
N GLY A 38 -3.99 -13.22 4.46
CA GLY A 38 -5.22 -13.01 5.24
C GLY A 38 -6.35 -12.40 4.42
N GLY A 39 -6.03 -11.53 3.46
CA GLY A 39 -7.02 -10.87 2.60
C GLY A 39 -7.71 -11.81 1.62
N MET A 40 -6.98 -12.84 1.18
CA MET A 40 -7.50 -13.87 0.27
C MET A 40 -8.68 -14.65 0.86
N THR A 41 -8.87 -14.65 2.18
CA THR A 41 -9.95 -15.40 2.83
C THR A 41 -11.34 -14.77 2.65
N TYR A 42 -11.39 -13.48 2.30
CA TYR A 42 -12.64 -12.72 2.18
C TYR A 42 -12.72 -11.88 0.89
N LEU A 43 -11.70 -11.96 0.03
CA LEU A 43 -11.71 -11.24 -1.24
C LEU A 43 -12.68 -11.94 -2.20
N ASP A 44 -13.60 -11.17 -2.77
CA ASP A 44 -14.39 -11.62 -3.92
C ASP A 44 -13.57 -11.36 -5.20
N PRO A 45 -13.20 -12.39 -5.97
CA PRO A 45 -12.45 -12.22 -7.21
C PRO A 45 -13.31 -11.66 -8.36
N ALA A 46 -14.64 -11.76 -8.32
CA ALA A 46 -15.49 -11.42 -9.46
C ALA A 46 -15.32 -9.97 -9.96
N PRO A 47 -15.25 -8.92 -9.11
CA PRO A 47 -15.03 -7.55 -9.56
C PRO A 47 -13.68 -7.32 -10.25
N PHE A 48 -12.65 -8.08 -9.88
CA PHE A 48 -11.32 -8.00 -10.49
C PHE A 48 -11.32 -8.65 -11.87
N THR A 49 -11.87 -9.86 -11.98
CA THR A 49 -12.01 -10.58 -13.25
C THR A 49 -12.79 -9.77 -14.27
N ALA A 50 -13.88 -9.11 -13.86
CA ALA A 50 -14.67 -8.25 -14.73
C ALA A 50 -13.88 -7.06 -15.33
N ARG A 51 -12.76 -6.68 -14.70
CA ARG A 51 -11.86 -5.61 -15.13
C ARG A 51 -10.56 -6.14 -15.76
N GLY A 52 -10.44 -7.46 -15.96
CA GLY A 52 -9.22 -8.08 -16.48
C GLY A 52 -8.04 -8.05 -15.52
N ILE A 53 -8.30 -7.95 -14.21
CA ILE A 53 -7.27 -7.85 -13.18
C ILE A 53 -7.07 -9.21 -12.52
N ALA A 54 -5.83 -9.68 -12.49
CA ALA A 54 -5.46 -10.88 -11.76
C ALA A 54 -5.36 -10.59 -10.25
N VAL A 55 -5.79 -11.53 -9.42
CA VAL A 55 -5.54 -11.49 -7.98
C VAL A 55 -4.39 -12.44 -7.67
N ALA A 56 -3.32 -11.93 -7.07
CA ALA A 56 -2.15 -12.73 -6.71
C ALA A 56 -1.87 -12.64 -5.20
N PRO A 57 -1.60 -13.77 -4.53
CA PRO A 57 -1.21 -13.75 -3.13
C PRO A 57 0.20 -13.14 -2.99
N PHE A 58 0.32 -12.13 -2.14
CA PHE A 58 1.60 -11.65 -1.67
C PHE A 58 2.11 -12.57 -0.57
N LEU A 59 3.19 -13.29 -0.88
CA LEU A 59 3.92 -14.13 0.06
C LEU A 59 5.12 -13.35 0.57
N PRO A 60 5.09 -12.87 1.82
CA PRO A 60 6.24 -12.18 2.35
C PRO A 60 7.42 -13.15 2.53
N PRO A 61 8.66 -12.70 2.32
CA PRO A 61 9.85 -13.51 2.57
C PRO A 61 9.84 -14.12 3.97
N ALA A 62 10.19 -15.41 4.06
CA ALA A 62 10.05 -16.22 5.27
C ALA A 62 11.07 -15.88 6.38
N ALA A 63 12.17 -15.19 6.07
CA ALA A 63 13.22 -14.87 7.03
C ALA A 63 13.87 -13.49 6.77
N GLY A 64 14.44 -12.90 7.83
CA GLY A 64 15.38 -11.76 7.75
C GLY A 64 14.76 -10.36 7.83
N ILE A 65 13.68 -10.09 7.10
CA ILE A 65 13.12 -8.72 6.98
C ILE A 65 12.13 -8.33 8.09
N TRP A 66 11.39 -9.28 8.67
CA TRP A 66 10.37 -8.95 9.68
C TRP A 66 10.96 -8.53 11.04
N ALA A 67 12.16 -9.00 11.37
CA ALA A 67 12.86 -8.65 12.58
C ALA A 67 13.28 -7.15 12.60
N SER A 68 13.61 -6.59 11.44
CA SER A 68 13.89 -5.16 11.26
C SER A 68 12.62 -4.35 10.97
N ALA A 69 11.65 -4.91 10.21
CA ALA A 69 10.40 -4.22 9.87
C ALA A 69 9.51 -3.89 11.08
N ARG A 70 9.53 -4.71 12.14
CA ARG A 70 8.81 -4.41 13.40
C ARG A 70 9.18 -3.07 14.03
N ARG A 71 10.36 -2.52 13.73
CA ARG A 71 10.83 -1.23 14.27
C ARG A 71 10.40 -0.02 13.45
N VAL A 72 9.77 -0.22 12.28
CA VAL A 72 9.44 0.84 11.33
C VAL A 72 7.95 0.82 11.03
N THR A 73 7.11 0.94 12.06
CA THR A 73 5.68 1.25 11.84
C THR A 73 5.46 2.74 12.07
N ALA A 74 4.60 3.34 11.25
CA ALA A 74 4.15 4.72 11.48
C ALA A 74 3.52 4.88 12.87
N LEU A 75 2.91 3.81 13.40
CA LEU A 75 2.32 3.80 14.73
C LEU A 75 3.36 3.86 15.84
N TRP A 76 4.46 3.10 15.76
CA TRP A 76 5.55 3.20 16.72
C TRP A 76 6.17 4.60 16.70
N ALA A 77 6.43 5.13 15.49
CA ALA A 77 6.99 6.47 15.34
C ALA A 77 6.04 7.54 15.88
N LEU A 78 4.72 7.38 15.67
CA LEU A 78 3.70 8.26 16.22
C LEU A 78 3.65 8.18 17.75
N ALA A 79 3.71 6.98 18.32
CA ALA A 79 3.69 6.77 19.77
C ALA A 79 4.95 7.33 20.46
N HIS A 80 6.11 7.25 19.81
CA HIS A 80 7.38 7.73 20.38
C HIS A 80 7.64 9.23 20.14
N LEU A 81 7.27 9.76 18.97
CA LEU A 81 7.58 11.15 18.58
C LEU A 81 6.39 12.10 18.76
N GLY A 82 5.19 11.54 18.96
CA GLY A 82 3.95 12.29 18.86
C GLY A 82 3.64 12.75 17.42
N PRO A 83 2.41 13.24 17.17
CA PRO A 83 1.97 13.63 15.83
C PRO A 83 2.78 14.80 15.25
N ALA A 84 3.12 15.81 16.06
CA ALA A 84 3.91 16.95 15.61
C ALA A 84 5.36 16.57 15.25
N GLY A 85 6.01 15.76 16.09
CA GLY A 85 7.38 15.30 15.88
C GLY A 85 7.49 14.39 14.65
N LEU A 86 6.52 13.50 14.46
CA LEU A 86 6.45 12.66 13.26
C LEU A 86 6.24 13.50 11.99
N ALA A 87 5.31 14.47 12.01
CA ALA A 87 5.05 15.35 10.87
C ALA A 87 6.28 16.20 10.47
N ALA A 88 7.04 16.70 11.44
CA ALA A 88 8.27 17.43 11.17
C ALA A 88 9.33 16.55 10.48
N ARG A 89 9.48 15.30 10.95
CA ARG A 89 10.40 14.33 10.33
C ARG A 89 10.01 13.94 8.92
N LEU A 90 8.73 13.68 8.66
CA LEU A 90 8.23 13.36 7.32
C LEU A 90 8.44 14.52 6.34
N ARG A 91 8.22 15.78 6.78
CA ARG A 91 8.51 16.96 5.97
C ARG A 91 10.00 17.12 5.65
N ALA A 92 10.88 16.86 6.62
CA ALA A 92 12.32 16.90 6.40
C ALA A 92 12.79 15.84 5.39
N LEU A 93 12.23 14.63 5.44
CA LEU A 93 12.54 13.56 4.50
C LEU A 93 11.97 13.81 3.10
N ALA A 94 10.77 14.36 2.99
CA ALA A 94 10.15 14.73 1.71
C ALA A 94 10.88 15.88 1.00
N GLY A 95 11.71 16.65 1.72
CA GLY A 95 12.59 17.69 1.17
C GLY A 95 14.00 17.20 0.79
N GLY A 96 14.35 15.94 1.04
CA GLY A 96 15.64 15.35 0.67
C GLY A 96 15.56 14.49 -0.60
N PRO A 97 16.68 14.28 -1.33
CA PRO A 97 16.70 13.38 -2.49
C PRO A 97 16.32 11.94 -2.09
N ASP A 98 15.53 11.28 -2.95
CA ASP A 98 14.89 9.97 -2.75
C ASP A 98 15.77 8.94 -2.02
N SER A 99 15.56 8.80 -0.71
CA SER A 99 16.29 7.86 0.16
C SER A 99 15.90 6.38 -0.04
N LEU A 100 14.94 6.09 -0.92
CA LEU A 100 14.55 4.72 -1.30
C LEU A 100 15.59 4.03 -2.20
N ALA A 101 16.49 4.78 -2.84
CA ALA A 101 17.55 4.22 -3.68
C ALA A 101 18.75 3.66 -2.88
N ALA A 102 18.90 4.03 -1.60
CA ALA A 102 20.06 3.66 -0.78
C ALA A 102 19.94 2.30 -0.07
N ALA A 103 18.83 1.58 -0.27
CA ALA A 103 18.54 0.30 0.36
C ALA A 103 18.53 -0.90 -0.62
N ALA A 104 19.11 -0.72 -1.82
CA ALA A 104 19.25 -1.75 -2.85
C ALA A 104 20.68 -2.32 -2.88
#